data_AF-A0A831TLL9-F1
#
_entry.id   AF-A0A831TLL9-F1
#
_cell.length_a   1.000
_cell.length_b   1.000
_cell.length_c   1.000
_cell.angle_alpha   90.00
_cell.angle_beta   90.00
_cell.angle_gamma   90.00
#
_symmetry.space_group_name_H-M   'P 1'
#
loop_
_entity.id
_entity.type
_entity.pdbx_description
1 polymer ?
#
loop_
_entity_poly.entity_id
_entity_poly.type
_entity_poly.pdbx_seq_one_letter_code
_entity_poly.pdbx_strand_id
1 'polypeptide(L)'
;MSLLSPPAVTPSVRTPDRLPPNPGRITARAILIALAIIPAQMYWVGMVEGVWHGLHFTCLSLPMTAVFFLLCLMAVNAAIRRLRPKRVLTQAELLTIFCMLAISGVLCGHDRLVTLMGIVAHAHRFASPENRWEELFFRYLSPAWVVTDREAAFHYYTGGSSYRLYWRQWVVPAVCWTFFSIVLVFTLLCLNVILRKRWTEAERLSYPIVQIPLALTDPRPGFWRSPGLWIGFALAGGVDVLNGFAYLYPSLPSLAYYGPAVDLQQFFPDHPWRAIGPTRADCYPFMIGLAYFLPMDIIF
;
A
#
# COMPACT_ATOMS: atom_id res chain seq x y z
N MET A 1 -53.64 -37.32 25.49
CA MET A 1 -53.28 -36.08 24.76
C MET A 1 -52.30 -35.32 25.63
N SER A 2 -51.00 -35.53 25.40
CA SER A 2 -49.91 -35.09 26.26
C SER A 2 -48.90 -34.31 25.42
N LEU A 3 -48.74 -33.03 25.80
CA LEU A 3 -47.51 -32.23 25.82
C LEU A 3 -46.62 -32.19 24.57
N LEU A 4 -46.57 -31.03 23.92
CA LEU A 4 -45.32 -30.45 23.43
C LEU A 4 -45.36 -28.93 23.66
N SER A 5 -44.78 -28.51 24.78
CA SER A 5 -44.40 -27.12 25.04
C SER A 5 -43.30 -26.70 24.06
N PRO A 6 -43.25 -25.43 23.60
CA PRO A 6 -42.19 -24.97 22.72
C PRO A 6 -40.83 -25.05 23.42
N PRO A 7 -39.74 -25.33 22.68
CA PRO A 7 -38.41 -25.45 23.28
C PRO A 7 -38.00 -24.11 23.90
N ALA A 8 -37.47 -24.18 25.12
CA ALA A 8 -36.92 -23.04 25.82
C ALA A 8 -35.79 -22.42 25.00
N VAL A 9 -35.93 -21.14 24.66
CA VAL A 9 -34.87 -20.32 24.07
C VAL A 9 -33.72 -20.29 25.06
N THR A 10 -32.63 -20.99 24.74
CA THR A 10 -31.38 -20.91 25.49
C THR A 10 -30.89 -19.46 25.46
N PRO A 11 -30.51 -18.87 26.61
CA PRO A 11 -29.96 -17.52 26.61
C PRO A 11 -28.70 -17.52 25.73
N SER A 12 -28.67 -16.61 24.77
CA SER A 12 -27.53 -16.39 23.88
C SER A 12 -26.25 -16.37 24.70
N VAL A 13 -25.29 -17.21 24.34
CA VAL A 13 -23.93 -17.17 24.88
C VAL A 13 -23.48 -15.72 24.81
N ARG A 14 -23.38 -15.06 25.97
CA ARG A 14 -22.77 -13.73 26.07
C ARG A 14 -21.35 -13.91 25.56
N THR A 15 -21.09 -13.44 24.35
CA THR A 15 -19.73 -13.15 23.90
C THR A 15 -19.09 -12.35 25.03
N PRO A 16 -17.96 -12.81 25.62
CA PRO A 16 -17.34 -12.08 26.70
C PRO A 16 -17.14 -10.65 26.20
N ASP A 17 -17.69 -9.69 26.95
CA ASP A 17 -17.64 -8.27 26.66
C ASP A 17 -16.26 -7.97 26.09
N ARG A 18 -16.21 -7.61 24.80
CA ARG A 18 -15.04 -6.94 24.24
C ARG A 18 -14.97 -5.64 25.03
N LEU A 19 -14.26 -5.66 26.16
CA LEU A 19 -13.87 -4.46 26.88
C LEU A 19 -13.49 -3.44 25.80
N PRO A 20 -14.14 -2.27 25.72
CA PRO A 20 -13.81 -1.30 24.70
C PRO A 20 -12.30 -1.09 24.80
N PRO A 21 -11.53 -1.26 23.70
CA PRO A 21 -10.10 -1.02 23.74
C PRO A 21 -9.94 0.36 24.36
N ASN A 22 -9.24 0.42 25.49
CA ASN A 22 -9.03 1.65 26.26
C ASN A 22 -8.79 2.78 25.25
N PRO A 23 -9.66 3.82 25.17
CA PRO A 23 -9.68 4.74 24.04
C PRO A 23 -8.35 5.47 24.01
N GLY A 24 -7.40 4.88 23.30
CA GLY A 24 -6.05 5.39 23.25
C GLY A 24 -6.13 6.73 22.54
N ARG A 25 -5.62 7.75 23.21
CA ARG A 25 -5.70 9.11 22.68
C ARG A 25 -4.70 9.25 21.54
N ILE A 26 -5.13 9.88 20.46
CA ILE A 26 -4.22 10.36 19.42
C ILE A 26 -3.28 11.37 20.07
N THR A 27 -1.97 11.13 19.99
CA THR A 27 -0.96 12.01 20.59
C THR A 27 -0.23 12.80 19.51
N ALA A 28 0.18 14.03 19.83
CA ALA A 28 1.05 14.81 18.95
C ALA A 28 2.36 14.06 18.64
N ARG A 29 2.85 13.25 19.59
CA ARG A 29 4.02 12.38 19.42
C ARG A 29 3.85 11.42 18.24
N ALA A 30 2.71 10.73 18.15
CA ALA A 30 2.45 9.79 17.04
C ALA A 30 2.42 10.52 15.70
N ILE A 31 1.78 11.70 15.64
CA ILE A 31 1.72 12.53 14.44
C ILE A 31 3.12 12.95 14.00
N LEU A 32 3.95 13.45 14.92
CA LEU A 32 5.31 13.86 14.62
C LEU A 32 6.20 12.70 14.13
N ILE A 33 6.06 11.52 14.73
CA ILE A 33 6.77 10.31 14.28
C ILE A 33 6.35 9.95 12.85
N ALA A 34 5.04 9.95 12.57
CA ALA A 34 4.54 9.66 11.23
C ALA A 34 5.05 10.69 10.20
N LEU A 35 4.96 11.98 10.52
CA LEU A 35 5.49 13.06 9.66
C LEU A 35 6.99 12.92 9.38
N ALA A 36 7.77 12.43 10.34
CA ALA A 36 9.20 12.16 10.13
C ALA A 36 9.46 10.95 9.22
N ILE A 37 8.59 9.93 9.24
CA ILE A 37 8.74 8.70 8.43
C ILE A 37 8.23 8.90 7.00
N ILE A 38 7.19 9.72 6.79
CA ILE A 38 6.56 9.92 5.48
C ILE A 38 7.57 10.26 4.36
N PRO A 39 8.52 11.21 4.53
CA PRO A 39 9.50 11.51 3.47
C PRO A 39 10.36 10.30 3.07
N ALA A 40 10.77 9.48 4.03
CA ALA A 40 11.54 8.27 3.76
C ALA A 40 10.69 7.22 3.01
N GLN A 41 9.42 7.06 3.40
CA GLN A 41 8.46 6.21 2.68
C GLN A 41 8.25 6.71 1.24
N MET A 42 8.04 8.02 1.05
CA MET A 42 7.83 8.62 -0.27
C MET A 42 9.03 8.45 -1.18
N TYR A 43 10.24 8.67 -0.65
CA TYR A 43 11.47 8.43 -1.40
C TYR A 43 11.59 6.97 -1.82
N TRP A 44 11.35 6.04 -0.90
CA TRP A 44 11.41 4.61 -1.19
C TRP A 44 10.41 4.19 -2.28
N VAL A 45 9.15 4.61 -2.16
CA VAL A 45 8.11 4.34 -3.17
C VAL A 45 8.48 4.96 -4.51
N GLY A 46 8.91 6.23 -4.54
CA GLY A 46 9.31 6.91 -5.77
C GLY A 46 10.48 6.24 -6.49
N MET A 47 11.47 5.75 -5.75
CA MET A 47 12.59 4.99 -6.34
C MET A 47 12.14 3.64 -6.89
N VAL A 48 11.39 2.86 -6.12
CA VAL A 48 11.03 1.50 -6.55
C VAL A 48 9.99 1.50 -7.66
N GLU A 49 8.95 2.33 -7.54
CA GLU A 49 7.81 2.34 -8.46
C GLU A 49 8.00 3.30 -9.64
N GLY A 50 8.70 4.42 -9.42
CA GLY A 50 8.89 5.46 -10.43
C GLY A 50 10.16 5.32 -11.24
N VAL A 51 11.28 4.94 -10.60
CA VAL A 51 12.59 4.91 -11.26
C VAL A 51 13.01 3.50 -11.65
N TRP A 52 13.04 2.57 -10.69
CA TRP A 52 13.48 1.19 -10.94
C TRP A 52 12.41 0.33 -11.56
N HIS A 53 11.14 0.70 -11.39
CA HIS A 53 9.97 -0.01 -11.91
C HIS A 53 9.98 -1.51 -11.53
N GLY A 54 10.49 -1.82 -10.34
CA GLY A 54 10.75 -3.20 -9.92
C GLY A 54 9.52 -3.87 -9.31
N LEU A 55 8.83 -3.17 -8.41
CA LEU A 55 7.65 -3.69 -7.71
C LEU A 55 6.70 -2.55 -7.36
N HIS A 56 5.40 -2.75 -7.55
CA HIS A 56 4.37 -1.75 -7.26
C HIS A 56 3.67 -2.02 -5.92
N PHE A 57 4.36 -1.69 -4.82
CA PHE A 57 3.85 -1.88 -3.46
C PHE A 57 2.48 -1.22 -3.22
N THR A 58 2.24 -0.08 -3.86
CA THR A 58 1.04 0.72 -3.65
C THR A 58 -0.16 0.31 -4.49
N CYS A 59 0.05 -0.52 -5.53
CA CYS A 59 -1.03 -1.10 -6.34
C CYS A 59 -1.69 -2.31 -5.69
N LEU A 60 -1.10 -2.82 -4.59
CA LEU A 60 -1.60 -3.95 -3.84
C LEU A 60 -2.56 -3.47 -2.74
N SER A 61 -3.62 -4.24 -2.48
CA SER A 61 -4.66 -3.83 -1.51
C SER A 61 -4.15 -3.64 -0.08
N LEU A 62 -3.10 -4.39 0.30
CA LEU A 62 -2.42 -4.23 1.58
C LEU A 62 -1.37 -3.09 1.45
N PRO A 63 -1.41 -2.05 2.29
CA PRO A 63 -0.39 -0.98 2.27
C PRO A 63 0.95 -1.50 2.83
N MET A 64 1.70 -2.22 2.01
CA MET A 64 2.90 -2.96 2.43
C MET A 64 3.96 -2.09 3.07
N THR A 65 4.20 -0.90 2.51
CA THR A 65 5.19 0.04 3.06
C THR A 65 4.78 0.49 4.47
N ALA A 66 3.50 0.74 4.71
CA ALA A 66 2.99 1.07 6.04
C ALA A 66 3.13 -0.10 7.02
N VAL A 67 2.87 -1.34 6.57
CA VAL A 67 3.09 -2.56 7.37
C VAL A 67 4.57 -2.73 7.71
N PHE A 68 5.47 -2.52 6.75
CA PHE A 68 6.91 -2.59 6.97
C PHE A 68 7.38 -1.59 8.04
N PHE A 69 7.01 -0.31 7.90
CA PHE A 69 7.36 0.70 8.90
C PHE A 69 6.72 0.42 10.26
N LEU A 70 5.51 -0.15 10.29
CA LEU A 70 4.88 -0.60 11.52
C LEU A 70 5.70 -1.71 12.20
N LEU A 71 6.17 -2.71 11.45
CA LEU A 71 7.04 -3.76 11.97
C LEU A 71 8.36 -3.20 12.51
N CYS A 72 8.99 -2.26 11.81
CA CYS A 72 10.18 -1.56 12.31
C CYS A 72 9.90 -0.80 13.61
N LEU A 73 8.80 -0.04 13.66
CA LEU A 73 8.37 0.69 14.85
C LEU A 73 8.09 -0.26 16.01
N MET A 74 7.53 -1.43 15.75
CA MET A 74 7.30 -2.44 16.76
C MET A 74 8.60 -3.02 17.32
N ALA A 75 9.58 -3.32 16.47
CA ALA A 75 10.90 -3.76 16.91
C ALA A 75 11.58 -2.69 17.79
N VAL A 76 11.53 -1.42 17.36
CA VAL A 76 12.01 -0.28 18.14
C VAL A 76 11.23 -0.15 19.45
N ASN A 77 9.91 -0.29 19.43
CA ASN A 77 9.06 -0.20 20.61
C ASN A 77 9.33 -1.32 21.63
N ALA A 78 9.65 -2.52 21.15
CA ALA A 78 10.09 -3.64 22.00
C ALA A 78 11.45 -3.37 22.64
N ALA A 79 12.40 -2.77 21.91
CA ALA A 79 13.67 -2.34 22.47
C ALA A 79 13.49 -1.20 23.51
N ILE A 80 12.65 -0.21 23.21
CA ILE A 80 12.31 0.88 24.15
C ILE A 80 11.64 0.33 25.40
N ARG A 81 10.82 -0.72 25.30
CA ARG A 81 10.20 -1.34 26.48
C ARG A 81 11.23 -1.87 27.48
N ARG A 82 12.37 -2.39 26.99
CA ARG A 82 13.46 -2.88 27.84
C ARG A 82 14.25 -1.73 28.48
N LEU A 83 14.43 -0.62 27.76
CA LEU A 83 15.30 0.49 28.20
C LEU A 83 14.56 1.61 28.95
N ARG A 84 13.37 1.99 28.47
CA ARG A 84 12.55 3.12 28.95
C ARG A 84 11.06 2.79 28.84
N PRO A 85 10.50 1.93 29.72
CA PRO A 85 9.12 1.45 29.61
C PRO A 85 8.06 2.58 29.62
N LYS A 86 8.36 3.72 30.26
CA LYS A 86 7.46 4.90 30.28
C LYS A 86 7.31 5.59 28.91
N ARG A 87 8.17 5.30 27.93
CA ARG A 87 8.15 5.92 26.59
C ARG A 87 7.60 5.01 25.49
N VAL A 88 7.17 3.80 25.84
CA VAL A 88 6.57 2.84 24.89
C VAL A 88 5.40 3.49 24.16
N LEU A 89 5.33 3.27 22.84
CA LEU A 89 4.20 3.65 22.00
C LEU A 89 3.02 2.74 22.33
N THR A 90 1.87 3.36 22.57
CA THR A 90 0.61 2.66 22.77
C THR A 90 0.07 2.11 21.45
N GLN A 91 -0.86 1.16 21.53
CA GLN A 91 -1.53 0.62 20.34
C GLN A 91 -2.19 1.72 19.49
N ALA A 92 -2.86 2.68 20.12
CA ALA A 92 -3.48 3.79 19.40
C ALA A 92 -2.47 4.69 18.69
N GLU A 93 -1.30 4.94 19.28
CA GLU A 93 -0.23 5.70 18.62
C GLU A 93 0.35 4.94 17.41
N LEU A 94 0.59 3.63 17.55
CA LEU A 94 1.06 2.78 16.45
C LEU A 94 0.05 2.73 15.31
N LEU A 95 -1.24 2.57 15.61
CA LEU A 95 -2.32 2.57 14.62
C LEU A 95 -2.49 3.95 13.98
N THR A 96 -2.31 5.04 14.73
CA THR A 96 -2.31 6.41 14.17
C THR A 96 -1.19 6.56 13.14
N ILE A 97 0.03 6.14 13.48
CA ILE A 97 1.17 6.19 12.57
C ILE A 97 0.88 5.32 11.33
N PHE A 98 0.40 4.09 11.52
CA PHE A 98 0.04 3.20 10.43
C PHE A 98 -0.99 3.84 9.48
N CYS A 99 -2.06 4.42 9.99
CA CYS A 99 -3.08 5.09 9.17
C CYS A 99 -2.49 6.26 8.36
N MET A 100 -1.64 7.08 8.98
CA MET A 100 -0.98 8.19 8.29
C MET A 100 -0.07 7.68 7.16
N LEU A 101 0.71 6.64 7.41
CA LEU A 101 1.59 6.01 6.40
C LEU A 101 0.81 5.31 5.29
N ALA A 102 -0.32 4.69 5.61
CA ALA A 102 -1.18 4.05 4.61
C ALA A 102 -1.80 5.10 3.67
N ILE A 103 -2.32 6.20 4.22
CA ILE A 103 -2.91 7.30 3.43
C ILE A 103 -1.83 7.98 2.58
N SER A 104 -0.66 8.28 3.15
CA SER A 104 0.44 8.88 2.38
C SER A 104 0.94 7.94 1.28
N GLY A 105 1.02 6.64 1.56
CA GLY A 105 1.40 5.63 0.58
C GLY A 105 0.49 5.63 -0.65
N VAL A 106 -0.84 5.68 -0.44
CA VAL A 106 -1.81 5.76 -1.54
C VAL A 106 -1.63 7.04 -2.36
N LEU A 107 -1.42 8.19 -1.70
CA LEU A 107 -1.23 9.46 -2.39
C LEU A 107 0.07 9.52 -3.19
N CYS A 108 1.11 8.83 -2.73
CA CYS A 108 2.44 8.84 -3.35
C CYS A 108 2.69 7.67 -4.29
N GLY A 109 1.72 6.75 -4.40
CA GLY A 109 1.84 5.52 -5.16
C GLY A 109 1.87 5.70 -6.66
N HIS A 110 2.04 4.56 -7.33
CA HIS A 110 2.22 4.43 -8.76
C HIS A 110 1.17 5.23 -9.54
N ASP A 111 -0.11 4.94 -9.30
CA ASP A 111 -1.25 5.50 -10.02
C ASP A 111 -1.61 6.95 -9.62
N ARG A 112 -0.80 7.58 -8.77
CA ARG A 112 -1.01 8.94 -8.27
C ARG A 112 0.20 9.82 -8.63
N LEU A 113 1.08 10.08 -7.66
CA LEU A 113 2.19 11.01 -7.86
C LEU A 113 3.20 10.49 -8.88
N VAL A 114 3.47 9.19 -8.95
CA VAL A 114 4.44 8.66 -9.92
C VAL A 114 3.96 8.89 -11.36
N THR A 115 2.72 8.52 -11.69
CA THR A 115 2.14 8.82 -13.02
C THR A 115 2.05 10.32 -13.27
N LEU A 116 1.61 11.11 -12.28
CA LEU A 116 1.49 12.55 -12.42
C LEU A 116 2.83 13.20 -12.77
N MET A 117 3.89 12.85 -12.05
CA MET A 117 5.24 13.36 -12.31
C MET A 117 5.77 12.94 -13.68
N GLY A 118 5.26 11.85 -14.25
CA GLY A 118 5.56 11.43 -15.62
C GLY A 118 4.98 12.36 -16.70
N ILE A 119 3.85 13.03 -16.42
CA ILE A 119 3.10 13.80 -17.43
C ILE A 119 3.23 15.33 -17.30
N VAL A 120 3.48 15.86 -16.10
CA VAL A 120 3.44 17.31 -15.82
C VAL A 120 4.39 18.14 -16.70
N ALA A 121 5.55 17.61 -17.06
CA ALA A 121 6.53 18.28 -17.93
C ALA A 121 6.61 17.67 -19.34
N HIS A 122 5.88 16.59 -19.61
CA HIS A 122 6.10 15.73 -20.77
C HIS A 122 5.79 16.45 -22.09
N ALA A 123 4.62 17.08 -22.17
CA ALA A 123 4.16 17.74 -23.39
C ALA A 123 5.15 18.83 -23.85
N HIS A 124 5.62 19.68 -22.94
CA HIS A 124 6.57 20.74 -23.27
C HIS A 124 8.01 20.25 -23.49
N ARG A 125 8.36 19.06 -22.96
CA ARG A 125 9.67 18.43 -23.21
C ARG A 125 9.78 17.79 -24.59
N PHE A 126 8.73 17.12 -25.03
CA PHE A 126 8.74 16.23 -26.19
C PHE A 126 7.92 16.74 -27.38
N ALA A 127 7.34 17.94 -27.30
CA ALA A 127 6.72 18.58 -28.46
C ALA A 127 7.73 18.77 -29.59
N SER A 128 7.34 18.38 -30.80
CA SER A 128 8.13 18.49 -32.01
C SER A 128 7.25 18.89 -33.20
N PRO A 129 7.84 19.43 -34.29
CA PRO A 129 7.07 19.74 -35.49
C PRO A 129 6.33 18.55 -36.08
N GLU A 130 6.84 17.32 -35.91
CA GLU A 130 6.26 16.09 -36.45
C GLU A 130 5.00 15.68 -35.68
N ASN A 131 5.00 15.80 -34.35
CA ASN A 131 3.85 15.44 -33.53
C ASN A 131 2.79 16.55 -33.44
N ARG A 132 3.16 17.80 -33.79
CA ARG A 132 2.28 18.99 -33.78
C ARG A 132 1.55 19.23 -32.47
N TRP A 133 2.13 18.79 -31.35
CA TRP A 133 1.46 18.90 -30.04
C TRP A 133 1.21 20.34 -29.62
N GLU A 134 2.09 21.26 -30.02
CA GLU A 134 1.94 22.69 -29.75
C GLU A 134 0.66 23.25 -30.39
N GLU A 135 0.42 22.94 -31.68
CA GLU A 135 -0.77 23.37 -32.41
C GLU A 135 -2.06 22.68 -31.91
N LEU A 136 -1.97 21.39 -31.59
CA LEU A 136 -3.13 20.56 -31.27
C LEU A 136 -3.59 20.73 -29.81
N PHE A 137 -2.65 20.79 -28.87
CA PHE A 137 -2.94 20.54 -27.46
C PHE A 137 -2.57 21.69 -26.52
N PHE A 138 -1.57 22.53 -26.82
CA PHE A 138 -1.06 23.50 -25.82
C PHE A 138 -2.10 24.52 -25.37
N ARG A 139 -3.07 24.84 -26.23
CA ARG A 139 -4.23 25.70 -25.85
C ARG A 139 -5.08 25.14 -24.70
N TYR A 140 -5.02 23.83 -24.45
CA TYR A 140 -5.73 23.15 -23.36
C TYR A 140 -4.84 22.88 -22.14
N LEU A 141 -3.53 23.12 -22.25
CA LEU A 141 -2.57 22.92 -21.18
C LEU A 141 -2.37 24.21 -20.39
N SER A 142 -3.14 24.36 -19.31
CA SER A 142 -3.00 25.52 -18.44
C SER A 142 -1.69 25.46 -17.64
N PRO A 143 -0.96 26.59 -17.49
CA PRO A 143 0.22 26.69 -16.62
C PRO A 143 -0.06 26.36 -15.14
N ALA A 144 -1.33 26.30 -14.74
CA ALA A 144 -1.74 25.85 -13.41
C ALA A 144 -1.53 24.34 -13.19
N TRP A 145 -1.46 23.53 -14.25
CA TRP A 145 -1.42 22.08 -14.14
C TRP A 145 -0.13 21.45 -14.69
N VAL A 146 0.57 22.15 -15.57
CA VAL A 146 1.78 21.64 -16.26
C VAL A 146 2.93 22.62 -16.17
N VAL A 147 4.14 22.11 -16.38
CA VAL A 147 5.34 22.93 -16.53
C VAL A 147 5.46 23.32 -18.00
N THR A 148 5.22 24.60 -18.28
CA THR A 148 5.20 25.13 -19.65
C THR A 148 6.58 25.58 -20.15
N ASP A 149 7.50 25.84 -19.23
CA ASP A 149 8.87 26.28 -19.52
C ASP A 149 9.71 25.11 -20.05
N ARG A 150 10.20 25.23 -21.29
CA ARG A 150 10.95 24.16 -21.97
C ARG A 150 12.30 23.87 -21.32
N GLU A 151 12.95 24.87 -20.71
CA GLU A 151 14.22 24.70 -20.01
C GLU A 151 14.02 23.90 -18.72
N ALA A 152 13.02 24.27 -17.93
CA ALA A 152 12.65 23.54 -16.72
C ALA A 152 12.17 22.12 -17.03
N ALA A 153 11.40 21.93 -18.11
CA ALA A 153 10.98 20.62 -18.57
C ALA A 153 12.17 19.78 -19.05
N PHE A 154 13.14 20.37 -19.77
CA PHE A 154 14.36 19.69 -20.17
C PHE A 154 15.16 19.17 -18.96
N HIS A 155 15.47 20.07 -18.03
CA HIS A 155 16.28 19.74 -16.86
C HIS A 155 15.59 18.83 -15.85
N TYR A 156 14.25 18.75 -15.86
CA TYR A 156 13.54 17.74 -15.09
C TYR A 156 13.95 16.31 -15.48
N TYR A 157 14.16 16.05 -16.78
CA TYR A 157 14.56 14.72 -17.27
C TYR A 157 16.08 14.52 -17.25
N THR A 158 16.87 15.56 -17.52
CA THR A 158 18.33 15.44 -17.68
C THR A 158 19.13 15.82 -16.43
N GLY A 159 18.50 16.49 -15.46
CA GLY A 159 19.16 17.05 -14.29
C GLY A 159 19.99 18.31 -14.60
N GLY A 160 20.78 18.75 -13.62
CA GLY A 160 21.82 19.78 -13.80
C GLY A 160 21.37 21.25 -13.76
N SER A 161 20.13 21.55 -13.33
CA SER A 161 19.66 22.93 -13.20
C SER A 161 19.68 23.48 -11.77
N SER A 162 19.48 24.79 -11.66
CA SER A 162 19.37 25.51 -10.39
C SER A 162 18.05 25.21 -9.68
N TYR A 163 18.10 25.10 -8.34
CA TYR A 163 16.91 24.91 -7.51
C TYR A 163 15.87 26.04 -7.69
N ARG A 164 16.33 27.25 -8.03
CA ARG A 164 15.47 28.41 -8.29
C ARG A 164 14.60 28.23 -9.53
N LEU A 165 15.13 27.66 -10.61
CA LEU A 165 14.36 27.39 -11.83
C LEU A 165 13.24 26.39 -11.53
N TYR A 166 13.56 25.30 -10.83
CA TYR A 166 12.56 24.31 -10.44
C TYR A 166 11.46 24.93 -9.60
N TRP A 167 11.79 25.63 -8.51
CA TRP A 167 10.75 26.24 -7.68
C TRP A 167 9.86 27.21 -8.45
N ARG A 168 10.44 28.06 -9.29
CA ARG A 168 9.68 29.07 -10.04
C ARG A 168 8.65 28.44 -10.96
N GLN A 169 9.01 27.36 -11.65
CA GLN A 169 8.15 26.73 -12.66
C GLN A 169 7.25 25.62 -12.09
N TRP A 170 7.61 25.02 -10.95
CA TRP A 170 6.87 23.90 -10.37
C TRP A 170 5.94 24.28 -9.21
N VAL A 171 6.13 25.43 -8.55
CA VAL A 171 5.31 25.79 -7.37
C VAL A 171 3.83 25.86 -7.68
N VAL A 172 3.47 26.47 -8.82
CA VAL A 172 2.06 26.66 -9.20
C VAL A 172 1.41 25.30 -9.52
N PRO A 173 1.97 24.46 -10.43
CA PRO A 173 1.47 23.10 -10.62
C PRO A 173 1.39 22.28 -9.33
N ALA A 174 2.44 22.34 -8.49
CA ALA A 174 2.47 21.59 -7.23
C ALA A 174 1.33 22.00 -6.28
N VAL A 175 1.07 23.29 -6.14
CA VAL A 175 -0.03 23.80 -5.29
C VAL A 175 -1.39 23.39 -5.86
N CYS A 176 -1.60 23.53 -7.17
CA CYS A 176 -2.87 23.18 -7.81
C CYS A 176 -3.17 21.67 -7.69
N TRP A 177 -2.19 20.81 -7.97
CA TRP A 177 -2.34 19.36 -7.82
C TRP A 177 -2.51 18.92 -6.36
N THR A 178 -1.83 19.59 -5.43
CA THR A 178 -2.01 19.35 -4.00
C THR A 178 -3.42 19.73 -3.56
N PHE A 179 -3.91 20.91 -3.95
CA PHE A 179 -5.26 21.36 -3.64
C PHE A 179 -6.32 20.41 -4.21
N PHE A 180 -6.18 20.04 -5.49
CA PHE A 180 -7.05 19.05 -6.12
C PHE A 180 -7.06 17.72 -5.36
N SER A 181 -5.88 17.23 -4.96
CA SER A 181 -5.74 15.98 -4.20
C SER A 181 -6.42 16.06 -2.83
N ILE A 182 -6.31 17.18 -2.12
CA ILE A 182 -6.99 17.41 -0.84
C ILE A 182 -8.51 17.37 -1.03
N VAL A 183 -9.05 18.08 -2.02
CA VAL A 183 -10.49 18.10 -2.31
C VAL A 183 -11.00 16.70 -2.68
N LEU A 184 -10.24 15.97 -3.50
CA LEU A 184 -10.58 14.61 -3.90
C LEU A 184 -10.61 13.66 -2.69
N VAL A 185 -9.56 13.66 -1.86
CA VAL A 185 -9.51 12.83 -0.63
C VAL A 185 -10.64 13.21 0.31
N PHE A 186 -10.90 14.50 0.51
CA PHE A 186 -12.00 14.97 1.36
C PHE A 186 -13.35 14.45 0.86
N THR A 187 -13.60 14.53 -0.45
CA THR A 187 -14.83 14.03 -1.07
C THR A 187 -14.97 12.52 -0.88
N LEU A 188 -13.89 11.76 -1.09
CA LEU A 188 -13.88 10.30 -0.86
C LEU A 188 -14.11 9.95 0.61
N LEU A 189 -13.58 10.74 1.55
CA LEU A 189 -13.87 10.58 2.98
C LEU A 189 -15.34 10.86 3.29
N CYS A 190 -15.93 11.90 2.72
CA CYS A 190 -17.37 12.18 2.86
C CYS A 190 -18.23 11.02 2.34
N LEU A 191 -17.89 10.49 1.15
CA LEU A 191 -18.56 9.30 0.60
C LEU A 191 -18.40 8.09 1.51
N ASN A 192 -17.19 7.88 2.06
CA ASN A 192 -16.93 6.79 2.99
C ASN A 192 -17.80 6.92 4.25
N VAL A 193 -17.97 8.12 4.82
CA VAL A 193 -18.84 8.34 5.99
C VAL A 193 -20.29 7.91 5.72
N ILE A 194 -20.81 8.21 4.53
CA ILE A 194 -22.17 7.83 4.12
C ILE A 194 -22.28 6.31 3.93
N LEU A 195 -21.35 5.72 3.17
CA LEU A 195 -21.39 4.30 2.79
C LEU A 195 -20.99 3.35 3.92
N ARG A 196 -20.14 3.80 4.85
CA ARG A 196 -19.63 2.99 5.98
C ARG A 196 -20.75 2.31 6.74
N LYS A 197 -21.84 3.03 7.02
CA LYS A 197 -22.97 2.49 7.79
C LYS A 197 -23.61 1.31 7.06
N ARG A 198 -23.91 1.48 5.77
CA ARG A 198 -24.51 0.44 4.93
C ARG A 198 -23.57 -0.77 4.78
N TRP A 199 -22.30 -0.53 4.49
CA TRP A 199 -21.30 -1.59 4.36
C TRP A 199 -21.11 -2.40 5.64
N THR A 200 -21.17 -1.74 6.81
CA THR A 200 -20.98 -2.40 8.10
C THR A 200 -22.24 -3.13 8.56
N GLU A 201 -23.41 -2.50 8.46
CA GLU A 201 -24.65 -3.01 9.06
C GLU A 201 -25.44 -3.92 8.11
N ALA A 202 -25.60 -3.52 6.84
CA ALA A 202 -26.43 -4.24 5.87
C ALA A 202 -25.64 -5.29 5.10
N GLU A 203 -24.48 -4.92 4.56
CA GLU A 203 -23.67 -5.78 3.69
C GLU A 203 -22.60 -6.57 4.47
N ARG A 204 -22.40 -6.24 5.75
CA ARG A 204 -21.44 -6.90 6.67
C ARG A 204 -20.08 -7.15 6.02
N LEU A 205 -19.57 -6.16 5.32
CA LEU A 205 -18.32 -6.26 4.61
C LEU A 205 -17.20 -6.62 5.59
N SER A 206 -16.55 -7.75 5.36
CA SER A 206 -15.36 -8.12 6.12
C SER A 206 -14.23 -7.14 5.78
N TYR A 207 -13.56 -6.58 6.79
CA TYR A 207 -12.40 -5.69 6.63
C TYR A 207 -11.09 -6.45 6.97
N PRO A 208 -10.67 -7.45 6.17
CA PRO A 208 -9.57 -8.34 6.51
C PRO A 208 -8.22 -7.63 6.62
N ILE A 209 -8.00 -6.63 5.77
CA ILE A 209 -6.75 -5.87 5.72
C ILE A 209 -6.49 -5.12 7.05
N VAL A 210 -7.55 -4.70 7.74
CA VAL A 210 -7.45 -3.99 9.03
C VAL A 210 -7.05 -4.95 10.16
N GLN A 211 -7.28 -6.25 10.02
CA GLN A 211 -6.93 -7.23 11.06
C GLN A 211 -5.42 -7.34 11.26
N ILE A 212 -4.63 -7.17 10.20
CA ILE A 212 -3.17 -7.26 10.27
C ILE A 212 -2.57 -6.19 11.21
N PRO A 213 -2.76 -4.88 10.98
CA PRO A 213 -2.20 -3.85 11.87
C PRO A 213 -2.80 -3.94 13.28
N LEU A 214 -4.06 -4.35 13.44
CA LEU A 214 -4.67 -4.58 14.76
C LEU A 214 -3.99 -5.73 15.52
N ALA A 215 -3.77 -6.87 14.86
CA ALA A 215 -3.14 -8.04 15.46
C ALA A 215 -1.65 -7.80 15.77
N LEU A 216 -0.95 -7.11 14.87
CA LEU A 216 0.45 -6.72 15.09
C LEU A 216 0.56 -5.82 16.33
N THR A 217 -0.31 -4.80 16.45
CA THR A 217 -0.21 -3.81 17.52
C THR A 217 -0.90 -4.20 18.83
N ASP A 218 -1.50 -5.39 18.91
CA ASP A 218 -2.12 -5.89 20.14
C ASP A 218 -1.05 -5.98 21.25
N PRO A 219 -1.26 -5.33 22.42
CA PRO A 219 -0.34 -5.43 23.54
C PRO A 219 -0.19 -6.86 24.10
N ARG A 220 -1.12 -7.77 23.79
CA ARG A 220 -1.08 -9.17 24.23
C ARG A 220 -0.07 -9.96 23.40
N PRO A 221 0.72 -10.86 24.02
CA PRO A 221 1.79 -11.57 23.32
C PRO A 221 1.30 -12.72 22.42
N GLY A 222 -0.01 -12.98 22.34
CA GLY A 222 -0.57 -14.18 21.70
C GLY A 222 -0.18 -14.32 20.23
N PHE A 223 -0.30 -13.23 19.45
CA PHE A 223 0.03 -13.22 18.03
C PHE A 223 1.51 -13.59 17.78
N TRP A 224 2.43 -12.92 18.46
CA TRP A 224 3.88 -13.09 18.30
C TRP A 224 4.42 -14.42 18.85
N ARG A 225 3.65 -15.11 19.69
CA ARG A 225 4.02 -16.42 20.25
C ARG A 225 3.54 -17.60 19.40
N SER A 226 2.75 -17.34 18.35
CA SER A 226 2.24 -18.40 17.49
C SER A 226 3.39 -19.06 16.70
N PRO A 227 3.63 -20.38 16.83
CA PRO A 227 4.67 -21.06 16.06
C PRO A 227 4.34 -21.07 14.55
N GLY A 228 3.06 -21.14 14.19
CA GLY A 228 2.62 -21.12 12.79
C GLY A 228 2.98 -19.80 12.08
N LEU A 229 2.92 -18.67 12.79
CA LEU A 229 3.37 -17.37 12.27
C LEU A 229 4.85 -17.43 11.88
N TRP A 230 5.70 -17.95 12.76
CA TRP A 230 7.14 -18.01 12.54
C TRP A 230 7.53 -19.04 11.47
N ILE A 231 6.83 -20.16 11.38
CA ILE A 231 7.03 -21.15 10.30
C ILE A 231 6.69 -20.50 8.95
N GLY A 232 5.52 -19.84 8.84
CA GLY A 232 5.13 -19.16 7.61
C GLY A 232 6.09 -18.03 7.22
N PHE A 233 6.51 -17.21 8.21
CA PHE A 233 7.51 -16.16 8.00
C PHE A 233 8.87 -16.71 7.56
N ALA A 234 9.36 -17.77 8.20
CA ALA A 234 10.64 -18.39 7.86
C ALA A 234 10.59 -19.06 6.48
N LEU A 235 9.47 -19.68 6.11
CA LEU A 235 9.30 -20.31 4.80
C LEU A 235 9.26 -19.26 3.70
N ALA A 236 8.34 -18.30 3.77
CA ALA A 236 8.19 -17.27 2.74
C ALA A 236 9.43 -16.36 2.67
N GLY A 237 9.88 -15.85 3.83
CA GLY A 237 11.06 -15.00 3.92
C GLY A 237 12.35 -15.74 3.54
N GLY A 238 12.46 -17.03 3.85
CA GLY A 238 13.61 -17.85 3.45
C GLY A 238 13.72 -18.01 1.94
N VAL A 239 12.59 -18.24 1.26
CA VAL A 239 12.55 -18.31 -0.21
C VAL A 239 12.89 -16.96 -0.83
N ASP A 240 12.35 -15.86 -0.30
CA ASP A 240 12.65 -14.51 -0.81
C ASP A 240 14.12 -14.13 -0.62
N VAL A 241 14.70 -14.46 0.54
CA VAL A 241 16.12 -14.24 0.81
C VAL A 241 17.00 -15.08 -0.11
N LEU A 242 16.67 -16.36 -0.31
CA LEU A 242 17.40 -17.23 -1.24
C LEU A 242 17.36 -16.67 -2.66
N ASN A 243 16.18 -16.25 -3.14
CA ASN A 243 16.02 -15.66 -4.47
C ASN A 243 16.75 -14.32 -4.60
N GLY A 244 16.74 -13.49 -3.56
CA GLY A 244 17.51 -12.25 -3.51
C GLY A 244 19.01 -12.50 -3.58
N PHE A 245 19.52 -13.52 -2.89
CA PHE A 245 20.92 -13.92 -3.00
C PHE A 245 21.25 -14.53 -4.36
N ALA A 246 20.38 -15.35 -4.93
CA ALA A 246 20.58 -15.92 -6.27
C ALA A 246 20.60 -14.85 -7.37
N TYR A 247 19.87 -13.75 -7.19
CA TYR A 247 19.94 -12.59 -8.07
C TYR A 247 21.31 -11.90 -8.01
N LEU A 248 21.90 -11.77 -6.82
CA LEU A 248 23.24 -11.17 -6.63
C LEU A 248 24.38 -12.14 -7.00
N TYR A 249 24.18 -13.42 -6.75
CA TYR A 249 25.15 -14.50 -6.97
C TYR A 249 24.48 -15.61 -7.79
N PRO A 250 24.58 -15.58 -9.13
CA PRO A 250 23.94 -16.54 -10.02
C PRO A 250 24.35 -18.01 -9.82
N SER A 251 25.38 -18.27 -9.00
CA SER A 251 25.81 -19.62 -8.62
C SER A 251 24.88 -20.29 -7.59
N LEU A 252 24.01 -19.52 -6.93
CA LEU A 252 23.04 -20.05 -5.98
C LEU A 252 21.73 -20.46 -6.67
N PRO A 253 21.06 -21.52 -6.19
CA PRO A 253 19.77 -21.92 -6.75
C PRO A 253 18.71 -20.86 -6.44
N SER A 254 17.83 -20.59 -7.40
CA SER A 254 16.61 -19.81 -7.20
C SER A 254 15.39 -20.73 -7.21
N LEU A 255 14.42 -20.44 -6.37
CA LEU A 255 13.11 -21.08 -6.38
C LEU A 255 12.17 -20.25 -7.26
N ALA A 256 11.84 -20.77 -8.44
CA ALA A 256 10.91 -20.14 -9.35
C ALA A 256 9.46 -20.32 -8.85
N TYR A 257 8.92 -19.30 -8.19
CA TYR A 257 7.53 -19.27 -7.75
C TYR A 257 6.70 -18.17 -8.42
N TYR A 258 7.32 -17.30 -9.22
CA TYR A 258 6.67 -16.23 -9.97
C TYR A 258 7.46 -15.88 -11.25
N GLY A 259 6.80 -15.21 -12.20
CA GLY A 259 7.41 -14.68 -13.41
C GLY A 259 7.46 -15.67 -14.58
N PRO A 260 8.34 -15.43 -15.58
CA PRO A 260 8.39 -16.23 -16.81
C PRO A 260 8.69 -17.71 -16.59
N ALA A 261 9.32 -18.06 -15.47
CA ALA A 261 9.68 -19.42 -15.13
C ALA A 261 8.47 -20.32 -14.82
N VAL A 262 7.28 -19.75 -14.62
CA VAL A 262 6.03 -20.48 -14.34
C VAL A 262 4.98 -20.25 -15.43
N ASP A 263 5.42 -20.04 -16.67
CA ASP A 263 4.50 -19.97 -17.82
C ASP A 263 3.92 -21.33 -18.13
N LEU A 264 2.60 -21.48 -17.98
CA LEU A 264 1.88 -22.72 -18.24
C LEU A 264 1.86 -23.09 -19.73
N GLN A 265 2.13 -22.14 -20.64
CA GLN A 265 2.17 -22.40 -22.08
C GLN A 265 3.19 -23.50 -22.44
N GLN A 266 4.27 -23.63 -21.67
CA GLN A 266 5.28 -24.68 -21.87
C GLN A 266 4.70 -26.11 -21.73
N PHE A 267 3.63 -26.26 -20.96
CA PHE A 267 2.96 -27.55 -20.75
C PHE A 267 1.83 -27.82 -21.75
N PHE A 268 1.39 -26.80 -22.51
CA PHE A 268 0.31 -26.90 -23.49
C PHE A 268 0.72 -26.28 -24.85
N PRO A 269 1.66 -26.92 -25.57
CA PRO A 269 2.23 -26.36 -26.80
C PRO A 269 1.27 -26.41 -28.01
N ASP A 270 0.22 -27.23 -27.94
CA ASP A 270 -0.68 -27.49 -29.07
C ASP A 270 -1.92 -26.59 -29.07
N HIS A 271 -2.50 -26.40 -30.25
CA HIS A 271 -3.81 -25.75 -30.38
C HIS A 271 -4.91 -26.63 -29.78
N PRO A 272 -5.96 -26.04 -29.16
CA PRO A 272 -6.27 -24.60 -29.11
C PRO A 272 -5.54 -23.84 -28.00
N TRP A 273 -4.96 -24.53 -27.01
CA TRP A 273 -4.40 -23.92 -25.79
C TRP A 273 -3.28 -22.92 -26.06
N ARG A 274 -2.46 -23.19 -27.09
CA ARG A 274 -1.42 -22.25 -27.54
C ARG A 274 -1.96 -20.85 -27.88
N ALA A 275 -3.21 -20.74 -28.32
CA ALA A 275 -3.83 -19.46 -28.72
C ALA A 275 -4.10 -18.52 -27.53
N ILE A 276 -4.08 -19.03 -26.29
CA ILE A 276 -4.24 -18.22 -25.07
C ILE A 276 -3.02 -17.31 -24.86
N GLY A 277 -1.84 -17.70 -25.37
CA GLY A 277 -0.58 -16.98 -25.17
C GLY A 277 0.06 -17.26 -23.80
N PRO A 278 1.05 -16.44 -23.39
CA PRO A 278 1.74 -16.59 -22.11
C PRO A 278 0.76 -16.59 -20.93
N THR A 279 0.72 -17.68 -20.17
CA THR A 279 -0.23 -17.87 -19.06
C THR A 279 0.55 -18.16 -17.79
N ARG A 280 0.81 -17.13 -16.99
CA ARG A 280 1.67 -17.25 -15.80
C ARG A 280 0.86 -17.73 -14.59
N ALA A 281 1.38 -18.76 -13.92
CA ALA A 281 0.87 -19.20 -12.63
C ALA A 281 1.76 -18.68 -11.50
N ASP A 282 1.61 -17.41 -11.15
CA ASP A 282 2.41 -16.77 -10.10
C ASP A 282 1.88 -17.12 -8.70
N CYS A 283 2.76 -17.61 -7.83
CA CYS A 283 2.43 -18.02 -6.48
C CYS A 283 2.99 -17.02 -5.46
N TYR A 284 2.25 -15.96 -5.14
CA TYR A 284 2.69 -14.98 -4.15
C TYR A 284 2.30 -15.42 -2.72
N PRO A 285 3.24 -15.83 -1.85
CA PRO A 285 2.89 -16.35 -0.53
C PRO A 285 2.13 -15.34 0.34
N PHE A 286 2.45 -14.05 0.22
CA PHE A 286 1.74 -12.98 0.93
C PHE A 286 0.28 -12.82 0.44
N MET A 287 0.01 -13.01 -0.86
CA MET A 287 -1.35 -12.94 -1.40
C MET A 287 -2.16 -14.15 -0.93
N ILE A 288 -1.56 -15.33 -0.89
CA ILE A 288 -2.18 -16.55 -0.34
C ILE A 288 -2.55 -16.32 1.14
N GLY A 289 -1.63 -15.72 1.91
CA GLY A 289 -1.89 -15.34 3.30
C GLY A 289 -3.04 -14.32 3.43
N LEU A 290 -3.12 -13.33 2.54
CA LEU A 290 -4.23 -12.37 2.52
C LEU A 290 -5.56 -13.02 2.13
N ALA A 291 -5.54 -13.93 1.16
CA ALA A 291 -6.72 -14.66 0.69
C ALA A 291 -7.35 -15.51 1.79
N TYR A 292 -6.56 -16.03 2.73
CA TYR A 292 -7.07 -16.74 3.90
C TYR A 292 -8.00 -15.88 4.77
N PHE A 293 -7.83 -14.55 4.76
CA PHE A 293 -8.70 -13.64 5.52
C PHE A 293 -9.95 -13.22 4.74
N LEU A 294 -10.09 -13.61 3.47
CA LEU A 294 -11.30 -13.30 2.70
C LEU A 294 -12.48 -14.12 3.22
N PRO A 295 -13.68 -13.51 3.35
CA PRO A 295 -14.88 -14.25 3.71
C PRO A 295 -15.22 -15.27 2.63
N MET A 296 -15.69 -16.45 3.06
CA MET A 296 -16.04 -17.57 2.18
C MET A 296 -17.07 -17.19 1.11
N ASP A 297 -17.97 -16.24 1.42
CA ASP A 297 -19.01 -15.76 0.51
C ASP A 297 -18.48 -15.01 -0.74
N ILE A 298 -17.17 -14.66 -0.75
CA ILE A 298 -16.49 -14.08 -1.93
C ILE A 298 -15.70 -15.14 -2.70
N ILE A 299 -15.35 -16.26 -2.04
CA ILE A 299 -14.49 -17.30 -2.59
C ILE A 299 -15.31 -18.28 -3.45
N PHE A 300 -16.64 -18.37 -3.26
CA PHE A 300 -17.53 -19.31 -3.95
C PHE A 300 -18.89 -18.69 -4.30
#